data_AF-A0AAD1WU64-F1
#
_entry.id   AF-A0AAD1WU64-F1
#
_cell.length_a   1.000
_cell.length_b   1.000
_cell.length_c   1.000
_cell.angle_alpha   90.00
_cell.angle_beta   90.00
_cell.angle_gamma   90.00
#
_symmetry.space_group_name_H-M   'P 1'
#
loop_
_entity.id
_entity.type
_entity.pdbx_description
1 polymer ?
#
loop_
_entity_poly.entity_id
_entity_poly.type
_entity_poly.pdbx_seq_one_letter_code
_entity_poly.pdbx_strand_id
1 'polypeptide(L)'
;MEYQAQSKAALDQLCRERSIPCRGKTKEELLQALVDYDMQQAVQNDASNTAEEIPAAFVRDVPRSADPLDCYLQTVLKYVDSADANQRLQLILQYQEAEREREAAERQAEREREAAEREREAAEREREAAER
;
A
#
# COMPACT_ATOMS: atom_id res chain seq x y z
N MET A 1 21.45 3.49 1.37
CA MET A 1 21.87 4.82 0.86
C MET A 1 23.33 4.75 0.42
N GLU A 2 23.60 4.08 -0.72
CA GLU A 2 24.97 3.80 -1.20
C GLU A 2 25.78 5.06 -1.54
N TYR A 3 25.11 6.19 -1.81
CA TYR A 3 25.77 7.44 -2.15
C TYR A 3 26.50 8.13 -0.96
N GLN A 4 26.05 7.93 0.29
CA GLN A 4 26.66 8.60 1.46
C GLN A 4 28.12 8.19 1.69
N ALA A 5 28.47 6.95 1.36
CA ALA A 5 29.82 6.41 1.49
C ALA A 5 30.78 6.90 0.38
N GLN A 6 30.26 7.50 -0.68
CA GLN A 6 31.08 7.95 -1.81
C GLN A 6 31.77 9.29 -1.54
N SER A 7 32.93 9.49 -2.19
CA SER A 7 33.67 10.75 -2.11
C SER A 7 32.94 11.84 -2.89
N LYS A 8 33.18 13.11 -2.54
CA LYS A 8 32.59 14.25 -3.27
C LYS A 8 32.91 14.19 -4.77
N ALA A 9 34.12 13.79 -5.12
CA ALA A 9 34.56 13.64 -6.51
C ALA A 9 33.78 12.56 -7.28
N ALA A 10 33.46 11.43 -6.62
CA ALA A 10 32.63 10.38 -7.22
C ALA A 10 31.19 10.86 -7.45
N LEU A 11 30.63 11.61 -6.49
CA LEU A 11 29.29 12.20 -6.64
C LEU A 11 29.24 13.25 -7.73
N ASP A 12 30.27 14.10 -7.85
CA ASP A 12 30.40 15.08 -8.92
C ASP A 12 30.47 14.41 -10.30
N GLN A 13 31.17 13.28 -10.39
CA GLN A 13 31.25 12.48 -11.62
C GLN A 13 29.88 11.89 -12.00
N LEU A 14 29.21 11.22 -11.05
CA LEU A 14 27.87 10.65 -11.27
C LEU A 14 26.86 11.71 -11.71
N CYS A 15 26.94 12.91 -11.13
CA CYS A 15 26.08 14.00 -11.52
C CYS A 15 26.34 14.47 -12.96
N ARG A 16 27.61 14.52 -13.40
CA ARG A 16 27.94 14.85 -14.78
C ARG A 16 27.44 13.80 -15.76
N GLU A 17 27.59 12.52 -15.42
CA GLU A 17 27.10 11.39 -16.23
C GLU A 17 25.57 11.45 -16.40
N ARG A 18 24.85 11.86 -15.35
CA ARG A 18 23.39 12.00 -15.35
C ARG A 18 22.89 13.39 -15.80
N SER A 19 23.78 14.24 -16.34
CA SER A 19 23.48 15.62 -16.76
C SER A 19 22.84 16.51 -15.68
N ILE A 20 23.16 16.25 -14.41
CA ILE A 20 22.70 17.03 -13.26
C ILE A 20 23.64 18.23 -13.05
N PRO A 21 23.12 19.47 -12.96
CA PRO A 21 23.95 20.65 -12.79
C PRO A 21 24.58 20.68 -11.38
N CYS A 22 25.91 20.50 -11.32
CA CYS A 22 26.63 20.29 -10.05
C CYS A 22 27.76 21.29 -9.76
N ARG A 23 27.84 22.35 -10.56
CA ARG A 23 28.90 23.35 -10.42
C ARG A 23 28.78 24.10 -9.10
N GLY A 24 29.77 23.93 -8.22
CA GLY A 24 29.86 24.65 -6.95
C GLY A 24 29.06 24.05 -5.79
N LYS A 25 28.42 22.89 -5.98
CA LYS A 25 27.61 22.24 -4.94
C LYS A 25 28.44 21.57 -3.85
N THR A 26 27.89 21.51 -2.64
CA THR A 26 28.42 20.78 -1.49
C THR A 26 28.11 19.29 -1.62
N LYS A 27 28.80 18.44 -0.83
CA LYS A 27 28.59 16.99 -0.88
C LYS A 27 27.13 16.61 -0.64
N GLU A 28 26.46 17.29 0.29
CA GLU A 28 25.06 17.06 0.65
C GLU A 28 24.11 17.47 -0.48
N GLU A 29 24.35 18.60 -1.14
CA GLU A 29 23.55 19.03 -2.29
C GLU A 29 23.70 18.11 -3.50
N LEU A 30 24.88 17.50 -3.69
CA LEU A 30 25.08 16.48 -4.71
C LEU A 30 24.31 15.19 -4.39
N LEU A 31 24.31 14.78 -3.12
CA LEU A 31 23.53 13.63 -2.66
C LEU A 31 22.04 13.85 -2.87
N GLN A 32 21.53 15.03 -2.47
CA GLN A 32 20.13 15.37 -2.63
C GLN A 32 19.74 15.36 -4.12
N ALA A 33 20.55 15.98 -4.98
CA ALA A 33 20.26 16.04 -6.41
C ALA A 33 20.27 14.65 -7.09
N LEU A 34 21.13 13.73 -6.64
CA LEU A 34 21.14 12.34 -7.15
C LEU A 34 19.93 11.54 -6.66
N VAL A 35 19.53 11.70 -5.40
CA VAL A 35 18.33 11.07 -4.85
C VAL A 35 17.07 11.59 -5.54
N ASP A 36 16.97 12.90 -5.76
CA ASP A 36 15.85 13.53 -6.46
C ASP A 36 15.76 13.04 -7.92
N TYR A 37 16.90 12.86 -8.59
CA TYR A 37 16.96 12.33 -9.95
C TYR A 37 16.53 10.86 -10.02
N ASP A 38 16.99 10.02 -9.09
CA ASP A 38 16.61 8.60 -9.03
C ASP A 38 15.10 8.45 -8.72
N MET A 39 14.57 9.32 -7.86
CA MET A 39 13.12 9.39 -7.58
C MET A 39 12.32 9.83 -8.83
N GLN A 40 12.82 10.80 -9.60
CA GLN A 40 12.18 11.21 -10.85
C GLN A 40 12.24 10.11 -11.92
N GLN A 41 13.34 9.36 -12.01
CA GLN A 41 13.41 8.20 -12.90
C GLN A 41 12.44 7.09 -12.52
N ALA A 42 12.26 6.81 -11.21
CA ALA A 42 11.30 5.81 -10.75
C ALA A 42 9.87 6.15 -11.22
N VAL A 43 9.47 7.42 -11.10
CA VAL A 43 8.15 7.91 -11.55
C VAL A 43 7.99 7.83 -13.07
N GLN A 44 9.05 8.09 -13.84
CA GLN A 44 8.99 7.99 -15.31
C GLN A 44 8.98 6.54 -15.82
N ASN A 45 9.64 5.61 -15.13
CA ASN A 45 9.62 4.19 -15.50
C ASN A 45 8.25 3.52 -15.25
N ASP A 46 7.48 3.97 -14.24
CA ASP A 46 6.08 3.51 -14.05
C ASP A 46 5.13 4.04 -15.15
N ALA A 47 5.36 5.27 -15.63
CA ALA A 47 4.58 5.84 -16.73
C ALA A 47 4.86 5.18 -18.10
N SER A 48 5.96 4.43 -18.22
CA SER A 48 6.42 3.83 -19.49
C SER A 48 5.91 2.39 -19.71
N ASN A 49 5.45 1.71 -18.66
CA ASN A 49 4.89 0.34 -18.73
C ASN A 49 3.36 0.30 -18.82
N THR A 50 2.69 1.45 -18.99
CA THR A 50 1.22 1.56 -19.11
C THR A 50 0.80 1.98 -20.52
N ALA A 51 1.41 1.35 -21.53
CA ALA A 51 0.99 1.45 -22.93
C ALA A 51 0.14 0.23 -23.37
N GLU A 52 -0.69 -0.31 -22.48
CA GLU A 52 -1.86 -1.11 -22.89
C GLU A 52 -3.12 -0.30 -22.57
N GLU A 53 -3.93 -0.11 -23.62
CA GLU A 53 -5.19 0.62 -23.62
C GLU A 53 -6.10 0.22 -22.45
N ILE A 54 -6.24 1.08 -21.44
CA ILE A 54 -7.38 1.04 -20.54
C ILE A 54 -8.25 2.27 -20.86
N PRO A 55 -9.55 2.08 -21.21
CA PRO A 55 -10.39 3.16 -21.72
C PRO A 55 -10.49 4.32 -20.73
N ALA A 56 -10.49 5.55 -21.27
CA ALA A 56 -10.49 6.84 -20.57
C ALA A 56 -11.74 7.17 -19.71
N ALA A 57 -12.41 6.16 -19.16
CA ALA A 57 -13.55 6.31 -18.26
C ALA A 57 -13.16 6.27 -16.76
N PHE A 58 -11.90 5.96 -16.43
CA PHE A 58 -11.48 5.68 -15.05
C PHE A 58 -10.45 6.67 -14.47
N VAL A 59 -10.38 7.89 -14.99
CA VAL A 59 -9.56 8.96 -14.41
C VAL A 59 -10.45 10.12 -14.01
N ARG A 60 -11.15 9.98 -12.89
CA ARG A 60 -11.54 11.08 -11.99
C ARG A 60 -12.35 10.54 -10.82
N ASP A 61 -11.62 10.04 -9.84
CA ASP A 61 -11.70 10.48 -8.45
C ASP A 61 -10.80 9.51 -7.69
N VAL A 62 -9.59 9.99 -7.37
CA VAL A 62 -8.80 9.37 -6.31
C VAL A 62 -9.67 9.46 -5.07
N PRO A 63 -10.19 8.36 -4.50
CA PRO A 63 -10.78 8.48 -3.20
C PRO A 63 -9.61 8.83 -2.29
N ARG A 64 -9.69 10.03 -1.74
CA ARG A 64 -9.03 10.38 -0.48
C ARG A 64 -9.72 9.56 0.61
N SER A 65 -9.70 8.22 0.50
CA SER A 65 -10.10 7.37 1.60
C SER A 65 -8.86 7.25 2.48
N ALA A 66 -8.98 7.83 3.67
CA ALA A 66 -8.11 7.46 4.77
C ALA A 66 -8.51 6.04 5.19
N ASP A 67 -8.25 5.06 4.32
CA ASP A 67 -8.43 3.66 4.70
C ASP A 67 -7.31 3.32 5.68
N PRO A 68 -7.63 2.93 6.93
CA PRO A 68 -6.62 2.58 7.91
C PRO A 68 -5.71 1.44 7.44
N LEU A 69 -6.19 0.62 6.49
CA LEU A 69 -5.40 -0.42 5.83
C LEU A 69 -4.26 0.12 4.97
N ASP A 70 -4.43 1.22 4.25
CA ASP A 70 -3.36 1.79 3.41
C ASP A 70 -2.24 2.38 4.26
N CYS A 71 -2.60 3.00 5.39
CA CYS A 71 -1.63 3.47 6.38
C CYS A 71 -0.93 2.29 7.08
N TYR A 72 -1.66 1.20 7.37
CA TYR A 72 -1.09 0.00 7.97
C TYR A 72 -0.14 -0.73 7.01
N LEU A 73 -0.52 -0.92 5.74
CA LEU A 73 0.31 -1.55 4.72
C LEU A 73 1.57 -0.74 4.41
N GLN A 74 1.46 0.59 4.30
CA GLN A 74 2.65 1.45 4.19
C GLN A 74 3.57 1.35 5.40
N THR A 75 3.00 1.27 6.60
CA THR A 75 3.77 1.11 7.84
C THR A 75 4.47 -0.25 7.88
N VAL A 76 3.76 -1.33 7.55
CA VAL A 76 4.32 -2.69 7.49
C VAL A 76 5.43 -2.77 6.46
N LEU A 77 5.26 -2.24 5.24
CA LEU A 77 6.30 -2.23 4.21
C LEU A 77 7.55 -1.48 4.66
N LYS A 78 7.39 -0.35 5.36
CA LYS A 78 8.52 0.44 5.90
C LYS A 78 9.27 -0.27 7.04
N TYR A 79 8.59 -1.13 7.79
CA TYR A 79 9.18 -1.89 8.90
C TYR A 79 9.66 -3.29 8.53
N VAL A 80 9.19 -3.87 7.42
CA VAL A 80 9.75 -5.11 6.86
C VAL A 80 11.19 -4.90 6.41
N ASP A 81 11.52 -3.70 5.91
CA ASP A 81 12.90 -3.27 5.63
C ASP A 81 13.69 -2.86 6.89
N SER A 82 13.05 -2.73 8.05
CA SER A 82 13.77 -2.47 9.29
C SER A 82 14.47 -3.75 9.78
N ALA A 83 15.76 -3.61 10.12
CA ALA A 83 16.60 -4.73 10.54
C ALA A 83 16.21 -5.33 11.90
N ASP A 84 15.23 -4.76 12.62
CA ASP A 84 14.86 -5.16 13.97
C ASP A 84 13.79 -6.27 13.98
N ALA A 85 14.23 -7.48 14.32
CA ALA A 85 13.37 -8.66 14.37
C ALA A 85 12.25 -8.56 15.42
N ASN A 86 12.46 -7.82 16.52
CA ASN A 86 11.47 -7.71 17.59
C ASN A 86 10.28 -6.85 17.15
N GLN A 87 10.55 -5.77 16.42
CA GLN A 87 9.51 -4.87 15.93
C GLN A 87 8.62 -5.55 14.87
N ARG A 88 9.22 -6.36 13.99
CA ARG A 88 8.45 -7.19 13.04
C ARG A 88 7.58 -8.23 13.75
N LEU A 89 8.11 -8.89 14.77
CA LEU A 89 7.34 -9.87 15.55
C LEU A 89 6.12 -9.22 16.19
N GLN A 90 6.26 -8.02 16.75
CA GLN A 90 5.17 -7.30 17.39
C GLN A 90 4.05 -6.93 16.40
N LEU A 91 4.40 -6.51 15.18
CA LEU A 91 3.45 -6.23 14.11
C LEU A 91 2.72 -7.49 13.63
N ILE A 92 3.43 -8.62 13.50
CA ILE A 92 2.83 -9.91 13.12
C ILE A 92 1.79 -10.34 14.17
N LEU A 93 2.12 -10.20 15.45
CA LEU A 93 1.21 -10.55 16.54
C LEU A 93 -0.05 -9.67 16.55
N GLN A 94 0.11 -8.36 16.39
CA GLN A 94 -1.04 -7.44 16.27
C GLN A 94 -1.93 -7.78 15.07
N TYR A 95 -1.34 -8.10 13.92
CA TYR A 95 -2.10 -8.50 12.75
C TYR A 95 -2.89 -9.79 12.99
N GLN A 96 -2.28 -10.78 13.64
CA GLN A 96 -2.95 -12.04 13.97
C GLN A 96 -4.11 -11.86 14.95
N GLU A 97 -3.99 -10.94 15.92
CA GLU A 97 -5.08 -10.60 16.82
C GLU A 97 -6.24 -9.92 16.07
N ALA A 98 -5.93 -8.92 15.23
CA ALA A 98 -6.93 -8.24 14.42
C ALA A 98 -7.66 -9.18 13.46
N GLU A 99 -6.95 -10.11 12.81
CA GLU A 99 -7.56 -11.11 11.92
C GLU A 99 -8.48 -12.07 12.67
N ARG A 100 -8.13 -12.48 13.89
CA ARG A 100 -9.00 -13.35 14.71
C ARG A 100 -10.30 -12.67 15.11
N GLU A 101 -10.23 -11.39 15.46
CA GLU A 101 -11.43 -10.59 15.77
C GLU A 101 -12.32 -10.43 14.53
N ARG A 102 -11.70 -10.18 13.37
CA ARG A 102 -12.40 -10.07 12.08
C ARG A 102 -13.09 -11.38 11.70
N GLU A 103 -12.39 -12.50 11.82
CA GLU A 103 -12.95 -13.83 11.54
C GLU A 103 -14.09 -14.18 12.49
N ALA A 104 -13.99 -13.81 13.78
CA ALA A 104 -15.07 -14.01 14.75
C ALA A 104 -16.30 -13.16 14.40
N ALA A 105 -16.11 -11.90 14.01
CA ALA A 105 -17.19 -11.02 13.56
C ALA A 105 -17.85 -11.54 12.28
N GLU A 106 -17.06 -12.05 11.33
CA GLU A 106 -17.56 -12.60 10.07
C GLU A 106 -18.39 -13.88 10.30
N ARG A 107 -17.91 -14.80 11.15
CA ARG A 107 -18.70 -15.98 11.56
C ARG A 107 -19.99 -15.61 12.27
N GLN A 108 -20.00 -14.54 13.07
CA GLN A 108 -21.22 -14.10 13.74
C GLN A 108 -22.22 -13.50 12.74
N ALA A 109 -21.74 -12.68 11.80
CA ALA A 109 -22.58 -12.14 10.73
C ALA A 109 -23.15 -13.25 9.83
N GLU A 110 -22.39 -14.32 9.56
CA GLU A 110 -22.87 -15.49 8.83
C GLU A 110 -24.00 -16.21 9.57
N ARG A 111 -23.84 -16.45 10.88
CA ARG A 111 -24.89 -17.06 11.71
C ARG A 111 -26.17 -16.23 11.76
N GLU A 112 -26.05 -14.91 11.83
CA GLU A 112 -27.21 -14.00 11.82
C GLU A 112 -27.93 -14.03 10.47
N ARG A 113 -27.19 -14.15 9.35
CA ARG A 113 -27.78 -14.32 8.01
C ARG A 113 -28.52 -15.65 7.88
N GLU A 114 -27.93 -16.74 8.34
CA GLU A 114 -28.59 -18.05 8.32
C GLU A 114 -29.86 -18.06 9.17
N ALA A 115 -29.85 -17.43 10.35
CA ALA A 115 -31.02 -17.34 11.21
C ALA A 115 -32.15 -16.53 10.54
N ALA A 116 -31.81 -15.39 9.93
CA ALA A 116 -32.77 -14.57 9.20
C ALA A 116 -33.34 -15.27 7.95
N GLU A 117 -32.53 -16.08 7.26
CA GLU A 117 -32.98 -16.87 6.11
C GLU A 117 -33.96 -17.97 6.54
N ARG A 118 -33.67 -18.68 7.64
CA ARG A 118 -34.59 -19.68 8.20
C ARG A 118 -35.91 -19.08 8.65
N GLU A 119 -35.90 -17.89 9.25
CA GLU A 119 -37.14 -17.17 9.60
C GLU A 119 -37.94 -16.76 8.36
N ARG A 120 -37.28 -16.32 7.29
CA ARG A 120 -37.94 -15.99 6.02
C ARG A 120 -38.57 -17.22 5.38
N GLU A 121 -37.85 -18.33 5.30
CA GLU A 121 -38.41 -19.60 4.80
C GLU A 121 -39.60 -20.08 5.64
N ALA A 122 -39.52 -19.98 6.96
CA ALA A 122 -40.63 -20.37 7.84
C ALA A 122 -41.86 -19.50 7.62
N ALA A 123 -41.69 -18.18 7.52
CA ALA A 123 -42.77 -17.24 7.23
C ALA A 123 -43.36 -17.43 5.83
N GLU A 124 -42.55 -17.80 4.84
CA GLU A 124 -43.01 -18.11 3.48
C GLU A 124 -43.86 -19.38 3.46
N ARG A 125 -43.42 -20.45 4.15
CA ARG A 125 -44.20 -21.69 4.28
C ARG A 125 -45.52 -21.49 5.03
N GLU A 126 -45.56 -20.64 6.05
CA GLU A 126 -46.81 -20.28 6.73
C GLU A 126 -47.79 -19.52 5.81
N ARG A 127 -47.28 -18.62 4.96
CA ARG A 127 -48.11 -17.92 3.96
C ARG A 127 -48.65 -18.89 2.90
N GLU A 128 -47.80 -19.75 2.36
CA GLU A 128 -48.22 -20.76 1.38
C GLU A 128 -49.25 -21.75 1.96
N ALA A 129 -49.13 -22.08 3.25
CA ALA A 129 -50.11 -22.93 3.94
C ALA A 129 -51.43 -22.21 4.23
N ALA A 130 -51.41 -20.88 4.41
CA ALA A 130 -52.60 -20.06 4.61
C ALA A 130 -53.35 -19.70 3.31
N GLU A 131 -52.66 -19.75 2.16
CA GLU A 131 -53.24 -19.49 0.83
C GLU A 131 -53.76 -20.76 0.12
N ARG A 132 -53.55 -21.96 0.69
CA ARG A 132 -54.13 -23.24 0.25
C ARG A 132 -55.44 -23.56 0.95
#